data_AF-A0A521WI31-F1
#
_entry.id   AF-A0A521WI31-F1
#
_cell.length_a   1.000
_cell.length_b   1.000
_cell.length_c   1.000
_cell.angle_alpha   90.00
_cell.angle_beta   90.00
_cell.angle_gamma   90.00
#
_symmetry.space_group_name_H-M   'P 1'
#
loop_
_entity.id
_entity.type
_entity.pdbx_description
1 polymer ?
#
loop_
_entity_poly.entity_id
_entity_poly.type
_entity_poly.pdbx_seq_one_letter_code
_entity_poly.pdbx_strand_id
1 'polypeptide(L)'
;SPHVLLTAAGAEEFALEQGIELVPGTYFYTERRWRQLEQARAGERTAAADIDIGYFGTVGAVARDQDGNLAAATSTGGMTNKRWGRVGDSPIIGAGTYADNASCAVSATGSGEYFIRAVVAHEICARVRLTGATAAEAAHAVIHGTLRELGGDGGVIVVDRDGGLTLTFNTEGMFRGARDSSGRRDIAIY
;
A
#
# COMPACT_ATOMS: atom_id res chain seq x y z
N SER A 1 18.47 15.11 2.52
CA SER A 1 18.67 14.48 3.85
C SER A 1 19.44 13.17 3.68
N PRO A 2 20.35 12.81 4.60
CA PRO A 2 20.98 11.48 4.63
C PRO A 2 20.07 10.39 5.25
N HIS A 3 18.84 10.73 5.64
CA HIS A 3 17.89 9.83 6.31
C HIS A 3 16.84 9.27 5.34
N VAL A 4 16.35 8.07 5.64
CA VAL A 4 15.32 7.36 4.84
C VAL A 4 13.90 7.69 5.31
N LEU A 5 13.70 7.96 6.61
CA LEU A 5 12.38 8.16 7.20
C LEU A 5 12.41 9.32 8.20
N LEU A 6 11.49 10.27 8.03
CA LEU A 6 11.20 11.36 8.95
C LEU A 6 9.73 11.27 9.38
N THR A 7 9.40 11.79 10.56
CA THR A 7 8.03 11.68 11.12
C THR A 7 7.59 12.95 11.84
N ALA A 8 6.26 13.12 11.92
CA ALA A 8 5.60 14.18 12.67
C ALA A 8 6.18 15.58 12.37
N ALA A 9 6.30 16.43 13.40
CA ALA A 9 6.77 17.80 13.27
C ALA A 9 8.16 17.90 12.61
N GLY A 10 9.06 16.93 12.82
CA GLY A 10 10.37 16.93 12.17
C GLY A 10 10.31 16.72 10.66
N ALA A 11 9.31 16.00 10.16
CA ALA A 11 9.09 15.85 8.72
C ALA A 11 8.50 17.13 8.10
N GLU A 12 7.60 17.81 8.82
CA GLU A 12 7.03 19.10 8.38
C GLU A 12 8.09 20.20 8.36
N GLU A 13 8.96 20.26 9.38
CA GLU A 13 10.10 21.19 9.40
C GLU A 13 11.02 20.97 8.20
N PHE A 14 11.40 19.72 7.94
CA PHE A 14 12.21 19.39 6.77
C PHE A 14 11.51 19.79 5.46
N ALA A 15 10.19 19.58 5.34
CA ALA A 15 9.43 19.99 4.16
C ALA A 15 9.51 21.51 3.94
N LEU A 16 9.39 22.31 5.00
CA LEU A 16 9.56 23.77 4.96
C LEU A 16 10.98 24.17 4.53
N GLU A 17 12.02 23.52 5.05
CA GLU A 17 13.41 23.74 4.62
C GLU A 17 13.62 23.45 3.12
N GLN A 18 12.84 22.51 2.55
CA GLN A 18 12.85 22.20 1.11
C GLN A 18 11.91 23.12 0.29
N GLY A 19 11.25 24.10 0.91
CA GLY A 19 10.34 25.01 0.23
C GLY A 19 8.97 24.42 -0.12
N ILE A 20 8.55 23.34 0.54
CA ILE A 20 7.23 22.74 0.36
C ILE A 20 6.20 23.54 1.15
N GLU A 21 5.12 23.97 0.48
CA GLU A 21 3.99 24.64 1.13
C GLU A 21 3.22 23.66 2.02
N LEU A 22 3.01 24.03 3.29
CA LEU A 22 2.13 23.29 4.19
C LEU A 22 0.71 23.80 4.07
N VAL A 23 -0.24 22.87 4.00
CA VAL A 23 -1.68 23.16 3.99
C VAL A 23 -2.28 22.91 5.37
N PRO A 24 -3.33 23.64 5.77
CA PRO A 24 -4.03 23.34 7.01
C PRO A 24 -4.69 21.97 6.94
N GLY A 25 -4.82 21.28 8.08
CA GLY A 25 -5.44 19.94 8.12
C GLY A 25 -6.87 19.88 7.57
N THR A 26 -7.59 21.02 7.57
CA THR A 26 -8.91 21.16 6.94
C THR A 26 -8.90 20.94 5.43
N TYR A 27 -7.75 21.08 4.76
CA TYR A 27 -7.59 20.75 3.35
C TYR A 27 -7.96 19.30 3.03
N PHE A 28 -7.67 18.36 3.94
CA PHE A 28 -7.96 16.93 3.76
C PHE A 28 -9.35 16.52 4.28
N TYR A 29 -10.13 17.47 4.81
CA TYR A 29 -11.45 17.19 5.34
C TYR A 29 -12.43 16.81 4.22
N THR A 30 -13.25 15.79 4.48
CA THR A 30 -14.45 15.51 3.68
C THR A 30 -15.59 15.12 4.61
N GLU A 31 -16.79 15.62 4.32
CA GLU A 31 -18.03 15.28 5.05
C GLU A 31 -18.21 13.75 5.15
N ARG A 32 -17.92 13.03 4.07
CA ARG A 32 -18.01 11.56 4.00
C ARG A 32 -17.11 10.87 5.03
N ARG A 33 -15.82 11.25 5.13
CA ARG A 33 -14.89 10.63 6.09
C ARG A 33 -15.17 11.09 7.52
N TRP A 34 -15.69 12.30 7.70
CA TRP A 34 -16.14 12.78 9.01
C TRP A 34 -17.28 11.93 9.58
N ARG A 35 -18.33 11.67 8.79
CA ARG A 35 -19.44 10.80 9.21
C ARG A 35 -19.00 9.39 9.57
N GLN A 36 -18.05 8.82 8.82
CA GLN A 36 -17.46 7.51 9.15
C GLN A 36 -16.76 7.51 10.52
N LEU A 37 -16.11 8.62 10.89
CA LEU A 37 -15.48 8.77 12.21
C LEU A 37 -16.53 8.87 13.32
N GLU A 38 -17.59 9.64 13.11
CA GLU A 38 -18.68 9.79 14.09
C GLU A 38 -19.35 8.43 14.38
N GLN A 39 -19.68 7.67 13.33
CA GLN A 39 -20.22 6.31 13.44
C GLN A 39 -19.26 5.37 14.20
N ALA A 40 -17.98 5.37 13.83
CA ALA A 40 -16.97 4.53 14.50
C ALA A 40 -16.81 4.85 15.99
N ARG A 41 -17.01 6.12 16.40
CA ARG A 41 -16.96 6.56 17.80
C ARG A 41 -18.22 6.24 18.59
N ALA A 42 -19.38 6.24 17.94
CA ALA A 42 -20.66 5.90 18.56
C ALA A 42 -20.76 4.42 18.99
N GLY A 43 -19.78 3.58 18.63
CA GLY A 43 -19.85 2.14 18.84
C GLY A 43 -20.89 1.47 17.93
N GLU A 44 -21.47 2.23 17.00
CA GLU A 44 -22.26 1.74 15.89
C GLU A 44 -21.33 0.90 15.01
N ARG A 45 -21.23 -0.39 15.30
CA ARG A 45 -20.93 -1.40 14.28
C ARG A 45 -22.14 -1.44 13.34
N THR A 46 -22.33 -0.39 12.56
CA THR A 46 -23.35 -0.40 11.51
C THR A 46 -22.82 -1.18 10.32
N ALA A 47 -23.75 -1.85 9.66
CA ALA A 47 -23.70 -2.47 8.33
C ALA A 47 -23.13 -1.56 7.20
N ALA A 48 -22.39 -0.50 7.49
CA ALA A 48 -21.34 0.01 6.61
C ALA A 48 -20.11 -0.91 6.58
N ALA A 49 -20.06 -1.89 7.49
CA ALA A 49 -19.35 -3.15 7.32
C ALA A 49 -19.99 -4.09 6.27
N ASP A 50 -21.12 -3.73 5.65
CA ASP A 50 -21.77 -4.47 4.56
C ASP A 50 -21.76 -3.71 3.21
N ILE A 51 -21.03 -2.57 3.12
CA ILE A 51 -20.49 -2.06 1.84
C ILE A 51 -18.95 -2.19 1.88
N ASP A 52 -18.50 -3.31 2.45
CA ASP A 52 -17.13 -3.62 2.84
C ASP A 52 -16.35 -4.28 1.70
N ILE A 53 -16.29 -3.57 0.57
CA ILE A 53 -15.10 -3.63 -0.27
C ILE A 53 -13.97 -3.04 0.56
N GLY A 54 -13.31 -3.85 1.40
CA GLY A 54 -12.24 -3.49 2.33
C GLY A 54 -11.51 -2.20 1.96
N TYR A 55 -12.09 -1.06 2.36
CA TYR A 55 -11.80 0.23 1.73
C TYR A 55 -10.61 0.86 2.43
N PHE A 56 -9.47 0.21 2.29
CA PHE A 56 -8.19 0.76 2.70
C PHE A 56 -8.00 2.08 1.96
N GLY A 57 -7.90 3.18 2.70
CA GLY A 57 -7.66 4.52 2.14
C GLY A 57 -6.24 4.72 1.62
N THR A 58 -5.52 3.62 1.40
CA THR A 58 -4.15 3.58 0.89
C THR A 58 -4.18 3.56 -0.63
N VAL A 59 -3.31 4.36 -1.22
CA VAL A 59 -3.05 4.39 -2.65
C VAL A 59 -1.59 4.08 -2.89
N GLY A 60 -1.28 3.56 -4.07
CA GLY A 60 0.11 3.38 -4.46
C GLY A 60 0.29 3.09 -5.92
N ALA A 61 1.54 3.09 -6.34
CA ALA A 61 1.98 2.87 -7.71
C ALA A 61 3.29 2.11 -7.72
N VAL A 62 3.44 1.27 -8.74
CA VAL A 62 4.70 0.61 -9.09
C VAL A 62 4.96 0.83 -10.58
N ALA A 63 6.21 1.03 -10.95
CA ALA A 63 6.59 1.29 -12.33
C ALA A 63 7.96 0.67 -12.66
N ARG A 64 8.11 0.34 -13.95
CA ARG A 64 9.38 0.02 -14.58
C ARG A 64 9.63 1.02 -15.70
N ASP A 65 10.79 1.65 -15.71
CA ASP A 65 11.17 2.56 -16.79
C ASP A 65 11.81 1.82 -17.99
N GLN A 66 12.18 2.57 -19.03
CA GLN A 66 12.82 2.04 -20.24
C GLN A 66 14.23 1.51 -20.00
N ASP A 67 14.91 2.01 -18.97
CA ASP A 67 16.27 1.61 -18.57
C ASP A 67 16.24 0.36 -17.67
N GLY A 68 15.04 -0.08 -17.28
CA GLY A 68 14.81 -1.26 -16.44
C GLY A 68 14.83 -0.97 -14.95
N ASN A 69 14.80 0.30 -14.54
CA ASN A 69 14.69 0.66 -13.13
C ASN A 69 13.28 0.44 -12.62
N LEU A 70 13.18 -0.08 -11.41
CA LEU A 70 11.94 -0.35 -10.70
C LEU A 70 11.74 0.69 -9.59
N ALA A 71 10.50 1.16 -9.45
CA ALA A 71 10.11 2.10 -8.40
C ALA A 71 8.76 1.73 -7.81
N ALA A 72 8.59 2.02 -6.51
CA ALA A 72 7.34 1.86 -5.78
C ALA A 72 7.07 3.10 -4.92
N ALA A 73 5.80 3.47 -4.80
CA ALA A 73 5.35 4.51 -3.88
C ALA A 73 3.99 4.14 -3.29
N THR A 74 3.81 4.41 -2.00
CA THR A 74 2.55 4.15 -1.29
C THR A 74 2.26 5.31 -0.34
N SER A 75 1.00 5.74 -0.28
CA SER A 75 0.55 6.84 0.57
C SER A 75 -0.81 6.52 1.19
N THR A 76 -1.04 6.99 2.41
CA THR A 76 -2.28 6.69 3.15
C THR A 76 -2.62 7.75 4.19
N GLY A 77 -3.92 7.95 4.42
CA GLY A 77 -4.40 8.63 5.63
C GLY A 77 -4.37 7.73 6.88
N GLY A 78 -4.16 6.43 6.69
CA GLY A 78 -4.26 5.40 7.72
C GLY A 78 -5.69 4.91 7.90
N MET A 79 -6.03 4.53 9.14
CA MET A 79 -7.34 3.97 9.48
C MET A 79 -8.25 5.02 10.11
N THR A 80 -9.55 4.94 9.82
CA THR A 80 -10.57 5.68 10.56
C THR A 80 -10.47 5.35 12.05
N ASN A 81 -10.57 6.37 12.90
CA ASN A 81 -10.51 6.24 14.36
C ASN A 81 -9.19 5.63 14.90
N LYS A 82 -8.07 5.75 14.16
CA LYS A 82 -6.75 5.35 14.65
C LYS A 82 -6.37 6.11 15.93
N ARG A 83 -5.64 5.45 16.84
CA ARG A 83 -4.99 6.14 17.97
C ARG A 83 -3.94 7.11 17.45
N TRP A 84 -3.75 8.21 18.17
CA TRP A 84 -2.73 9.21 17.85
C TRP A 84 -1.35 8.54 17.71
N GLY A 85 -0.61 8.94 16.68
CA GLY A 85 0.72 8.39 16.41
C GLY A 85 0.75 6.94 15.90
N ARG A 86 -0.39 6.25 15.69
CA ARG A 86 -0.39 4.92 15.05
C ARG A 86 0.16 5.02 13.62
N VAL A 87 1.16 4.20 13.33
CA VAL A 87 1.79 4.06 12.01
C VAL A 87 1.41 2.71 11.40
N GLY A 88 0.97 2.73 10.13
CA GLY A 88 0.69 1.53 9.34
C GLY A 88 1.89 1.12 8.48
N ASP A 89 1.67 0.19 7.56
CA ASP A 89 2.68 -0.40 6.68
C ASP A 89 3.19 0.54 5.59
N SER A 90 2.35 1.45 5.08
CA SER A 90 2.65 2.26 3.90
C SER A 90 4.01 3.01 3.95
N PRO A 91 4.39 3.70 5.04
CA PRO A 91 5.69 4.38 5.12
C PRO A 91 6.86 3.45 5.53
N ILE A 92 6.59 2.18 5.83
CA ILE A 92 7.61 1.24 6.31
C ILE A 92 8.18 0.46 5.12
N ILE A 93 9.44 0.73 4.79
CA ILE A 93 10.15 0.07 3.70
C ILE A 93 10.21 -1.44 3.95
N GLY A 94 9.76 -2.22 2.97
CA GLY A 94 9.65 -3.67 3.04
C GLY A 94 8.30 -4.18 3.55
N ALA A 95 7.49 -3.35 4.21
CA ALA A 95 6.13 -3.73 4.58
C ALA A 95 5.14 -3.32 3.49
N GLY A 96 4.85 -2.02 3.38
CA GLY A 96 3.88 -1.48 2.42
C GLY A 96 4.48 -0.98 1.11
N THR A 97 5.78 -0.68 1.10
CA THR A 97 6.49 -0.14 -0.07
C THR A 97 7.88 -0.76 -0.17
N TYR A 98 8.21 -1.32 -1.33
CA TYR A 98 9.56 -1.82 -1.59
C TYR A 98 9.87 -1.88 -3.08
N ALA A 99 11.12 -1.62 -3.47
CA ALA A 99 11.57 -1.78 -4.85
C ALA A 99 13.02 -2.26 -4.87
N ASP A 100 13.30 -3.26 -5.71
CA ASP A 100 14.64 -3.79 -5.95
C ASP A 100 14.76 -4.17 -7.43
N ASN A 101 15.73 -3.56 -8.13
CA ASN A 101 16.00 -3.83 -9.55
C ASN A 101 16.39 -5.29 -9.81
N ALA A 102 16.89 -6.01 -8.80
CA ALA A 102 17.21 -7.43 -8.93
C ALA A 102 15.96 -8.34 -8.90
N SER A 103 14.82 -7.86 -8.40
CA SER A 103 13.58 -8.63 -8.26
C SER A 103 12.34 -7.93 -8.82
N CYS A 104 11.69 -7.10 -8.02
CA CYS A 104 10.42 -6.44 -8.32
C CYS A 104 10.18 -5.22 -7.42
N ALA A 105 9.23 -4.38 -7.84
CA ALA A 105 8.66 -3.28 -7.06
C ALA A 105 7.24 -3.63 -6.61
N VAL A 106 6.93 -3.33 -5.36
CA VAL A 106 5.69 -3.71 -4.67
C VAL A 106 5.13 -2.50 -3.93
N SER A 107 3.83 -2.26 -4.10
CA SER A 107 3.04 -1.35 -3.27
C SER A 107 1.83 -2.11 -2.72
N ALA A 108 1.54 -1.90 -1.44
CA ALA A 108 0.52 -2.64 -0.70
C ALA A 108 -0.61 -1.75 -0.21
N THR A 109 -1.75 -2.38 0.03
CA THR A 109 -2.92 -1.79 0.69
C THR A 109 -3.59 -2.86 1.53
N GLY A 110 -3.95 -2.56 2.79
CA GLY A 110 -4.48 -3.59 3.68
C GLY A 110 -4.45 -3.24 5.16
N SER A 111 -4.69 -4.26 5.98
CA SER A 111 -4.54 -4.18 7.44
C SER A 111 -3.07 -4.08 7.83
N GLY A 112 -2.58 -2.85 7.95
CA GLY A 112 -1.16 -2.52 8.07
C GLY A 112 -0.38 -3.27 9.17
N GLU A 113 -1.00 -3.61 10.30
CA GLU A 113 -0.34 -4.41 11.36
C GLU A 113 0.15 -5.76 10.85
N TYR A 114 -0.62 -6.44 10.00
CA TYR A 114 -0.25 -7.74 9.43
C TYR A 114 0.79 -7.58 8.32
N PHE A 115 0.69 -6.54 7.51
CA PHE A 115 1.67 -6.23 6.47
C PHE A 115 3.06 -5.92 7.04
N ILE A 116 3.12 -5.20 8.17
CA ILE A 116 4.37 -4.99 8.92
C ILE A 116 4.90 -6.30 9.47
N ARG A 117 4.05 -7.09 10.16
CA ARG A 117 4.47 -8.35 10.82
C ARG A 117 4.97 -9.41 9.83
N ALA A 118 4.39 -9.46 8.64
CA ALA A 118 4.79 -10.38 7.58
C ALA A 118 5.84 -9.79 6.62
N VAL A 119 6.18 -8.50 6.76
CA VAL A 119 7.13 -7.79 5.89
C VAL A 119 6.79 -8.00 4.40
N VAL A 120 5.49 -7.84 4.07
CA VAL A 120 4.88 -8.37 2.83
C VAL A 120 5.63 -7.96 1.56
N ALA A 121 5.92 -6.68 1.37
CA ALA A 121 6.55 -6.20 0.15
C ALA A 121 7.96 -6.79 -0.05
N HIS A 122 8.76 -6.83 1.02
CA HIS A 122 10.10 -7.44 0.97
C HIS A 122 10.01 -8.97 0.84
N GLU A 123 9.09 -9.64 1.51
CA GLU A 123 8.91 -11.10 1.42
C GLU A 123 8.62 -11.54 -0.02
N ILE A 124 7.79 -10.79 -0.76
CA ILE A 124 7.53 -11.03 -2.18
C ILE A 124 8.83 -10.91 -2.99
N CYS A 125 9.57 -9.81 -2.83
CA CYS A 125 10.84 -9.58 -3.52
C CYS A 125 11.89 -10.65 -3.16
N ALA A 126 11.95 -11.05 -1.89
CA ALA A 126 12.86 -12.07 -1.39
C ALA A 126 12.57 -13.44 -2.00
N ARG A 127 11.29 -13.84 -2.13
CA ARG A 127 10.92 -15.09 -2.81
C ARG A 127 11.39 -15.09 -4.25
N VAL A 128 11.10 -14.02 -5.01
CA VAL A 128 11.58 -13.88 -6.40
C VAL A 128 13.11 -14.03 -6.46
N ARG A 129 13.83 -13.31 -5.60
CA ARG A 129 15.30 -13.28 -5.60
C ARG A 129 15.95 -14.59 -5.13
N LEU A 130 15.36 -15.28 -4.16
CA LEU A 130 15.99 -16.42 -3.48
C LEU A 130 15.54 -17.78 -4.01
N THR A 131 14.32 -17.89 -4.54
CA THR A 131 13.78 -19.17 -5.02
C THR A 131 13.61 -19.20 -6.54
N GLY A 132 13.67 -18.06 -7.21
CA GLY A 132 13.40 -17.95 -8.64
C GLY A 132 11.91 -18.05 -9.00
N ALA A 133 11.01 -17.96 -8.02
CA ALA A 133 9.57 -17.88 -8.27
C ALA A 133 9.25 -16.61 -9.09
N THR A 134 8.21 -16.68 -9.92
CA THR A 134 7.71 -15.49 -10.61
C THR A 134 7.12 -14.50 -9.59
N ALA A 135 7.10 -13.21 -9.92
CA ALA A 135 6.49 -12.21 -9.05
C ALA A 135 5.00 -12.49 -8.79
N ALA A 136 4.30 -13.06 -9.77
CA ALA A 136 2.91 -13.49 -9.63
C ALA A 136 2.73 -14.60 -8.59
N GLU A 137 3.54 -15.66 -8.67
CA GLU A 137 3.51 -16.78 -7.71
C GLU A 137 3.89 -16.32 -6.30
N ALA A 138 4.93 -15.49 -6.18
CA ALA A 138 5.39 -14.94 -4.91
C ALA A 138 4.31 -14.08 -4.25
N ALA A 139 3.72 -13.13 -5.00
CA ALA A 139 2.65 -12.27 -4.51
C ALA A 139 1.42 -13.07 -4.10
N HIS A 140 1.01 -14.05 -4.92
CA HIS A 140 -0.13 -14.90 -4.59
C HIS A 140 0.12 -15.70 -3.30
N ALA A 141 1.29 -16.33 -3.16
CA ALA A 141 1.62 -17.13 -1.98
C ALA A 141 1.65 -16.29 -0.69
N VAL A 142 2.12 -15.04 -0.77
CA VAL A 142 2.16 -14.15 0.39
C VAL A 142 0.77 -13.63 0.75
N ILE A 143 -0.03 -13.17 -0.21
CA ILE A 143 -1.36 -12.58 0.06
C ILE A 143 -2.40 -13.63 0.45
N HIS A 144 -2.42 -14.78 -0.22
CA HIS A 144 -3.41 -15.82 0.02
C HIS A 144 -2.97 -16.87 1.04
N GLY A 145 -1.67 -16.96 1.32
CA GLY A 145 -1.08 -17.81 2.36
C GLY A 145 -0.69 -16.98 3.58
N THR A 146 0.57 -16.56 3.65
CA THR A 146 1.20 -15.94 4.84
C THR A 146 0.36 -14.83 5.48
N LEU A 147 -0.14 -13.87 4.70
CA LEU A 147 -0.94 -12.77 5.21
C LEU A 147 -2.29 -13.25 5.76
N ARG A 148 -2.97 -14.13 4.99
CA ARG A 148 -4.28 -14.68 5.36
C ARG A 148 -4.21 -15.56 6.60
N GLU A 149 -3.18 -16.39 6.73
CA GLU A 149 -2.92 -17.24 7.90
C GLU A 149 -2.71 -16.42 9.17
N LEU A 150 -2.14 -15.22 9.05
CA LEU A 150 -2.02 -14.27 10.16
C LEU A 150 -3.33 -13.55 10.51
N GLY A 151 -4.38 -13.71 9.70
CA GLY A 151 -5.66 -13.01 9.85
C GLY A 151 -5.66 -11.63 9.18
N GLY A 152 -4.70 -11.34 8.31
CA GLY A 152 -4.62 -10.10 7.56
C GLY A 152 -5.38 -10.14 6.23
N ASP A 153 -5.92 -8.99 5.86
CA ASP A 153 -6.60 -8.73 4.60
C ASP A 153 -5.97 -7.56 3.84
N GLY A 154 -6.05 -7.61 2.52
CA GLY A 154 -5.53 -6.58 1.63
C GLY A 154 -5.06 -7.12 0.28
N GLY A 155 -4.21 -6.34 -0.38
CA GLY A 155 -3.64 -6.68 -1.67
C GLY A 155 -2.38 -5.90 -1.99
N VAL A 156 -1.77 -6.28 -3.11
CA VAL A 156 -0.56 -5.67 -3.66
C VAL A 156 -0.67 -5.49 -5.15
N ILE A 157 0.03 -4.48 -5.64
CA ILE A 157 0.42 -4.33 -7.04
C ILE A 157 1.93 -4.54 -7.14
N VAL A 158 2.35 -5.28 -8.16
CA VAL A 158 3.74 -5.68 -8.37
C VAL A 158 4.13 -5.49 -9.83
N VAL A 159 5.30 -4.92 -10.07
CA VAL A 159 5.97 -4.96 -11.37
C VAL A 159 7.34 -5.61 -11.21
N ASP A 160 7.63 -6.63 -12.01
CA ASP A 160 8.92 -7.31 -12.00
C ASP A 160 9.92 -6.70 -13.00
N ARG A 161 11.18 -7.15 -12.90
CA ARG A 161 12.30 -6.72 -13.76
C ARG A 161 12.06 -6.92 -15.26
N ASP A 162 11.19 -7.84 -15.63
CA ASP A 162 10.88 -8.18 -17.03
C ASP A 162 9.61 -7.45 -17.51
N GLY A 163 8.99 -6.63 -16.66
CA GLY A 163 7.79 -5.85 -16.95
C GLY A 163 6.48 -6.60 -16.69
N GLY A 164 6.54 -7.77 -16.07
CA GLY A 164 5.36 -8.52 -15.64
C GLY A 164 4.61 -7.76 -14.56
N LEU A 165 3.30 -7.59 -14.74
CA LEU A 165 2.42 -6.85 -13.84
C LEU A 165 1.46 -7.81 -13.13
N THR A 166 1.51 -7.83 -11.80
CA THR A 166 0.62 -8.62 -10.93
C THR A 166 -0.19 -7.70 -10.03
N LEU A 167 -1.50 -7.93 -9.95
CA LEU A 167 -2.40 -7.20 -9.06
C LEU A 167 -3.26 -8.23 -8.33
N THR A 168 -2.94 -8.55 -7.08
CA THR A 168 -3.59 -9.63 -6.32
C THR A 168 -4.01 -9.16 -4.94
N PHE A 169 -5.14 -9.67 -4.45
CA PHE A 169 -5.77 -9.27 -3.20
C PHE A 169 -6.62 -10.43 -2.66
N ASN A 170 -6.83 -10.45 -1.34
CA ASN A 170 -7.68 -11.44 -0.65
C ASN A 170 -8.96 -10.82 -0.04
N THR A 171 -9.21 -9.54 -0.33
CA THR A 171 -10.45 -8.80 -0.03
C THR A 171 -11.53 -9.09 -1.08
N GLU A 172 -12.76 -8.60 -0.85
CA GLU A 172 -13.84 -8.66 -1.86
C GLU A 172 -13.49 -7.88 -3.13
N GLY A 173 -12.72 -6.79 -3.00
CA GLY A 173 -12.26 -5.99 -4.12
C GLY A 173 -11.04 -5.15 -3.77
N MET A 174 -10.37 -4.65 -4.81
CA MET A 174 -9.26 -3.71 -4.76
C MET A 174 -9.32 -2.80 -5.99
N PHE A 175 -9.49 -1.50 -5.77
CA PHE A 175 -9.39 -0.47 -6.82
C PHE A 175 -8.00 -0.53 -7.45
N ARG A 176 -7.96 -0.82 -8.75
CA ARG A 176 -6.69 -1.05 -9.43
C ARG A 176 -6.74 -0.71 -10.90
N GLY A 177 -5.58 -0.39 -11.45
CA GLY A 177 -5.37 -0.22 -12.87
C GLY A 177 -3.96 -0.62 -13.28
N ALA A 178 -3.81 -1.01 -14.55
CA ALA A 178 -2.54 -1.42 -15.12
C ALA A 178 -2.41 -0.88 -16.55
N ARG A 179 -1.18 -0.51 -16.92
CA ARG A 179 -0.83 -0.10 -18.28
C ARG A 179 0.60 -0.50 -18.59
N ASP A 180 0.84 -0.95 -19.82
CA ASP A 180 2.19 -1.22 -20.33
C ASP A 180 2.37 -0.74 -21.79
N SER A 181 3.59 -0.90 -22.31
CA SER A 181 3.97 -0.50 -23.67
C SER A 181 3.46 -1.46 -24.76
N SER A 182 2.98 -2.65 -24.40
CA SER A 182 2.37 -3.61 -25.33
C SER A 182 0.94 -3.24 -25.71
N GLY A 183 0.36 -2.27 -25.00
CA GLY A 183 -1.02 -1.80 -25.20
C GLY A 183 -2.00 -2.30 -24.15
N ARG A 184 -1.54 -3.01 -23.11
CA ARG A 184 -2.40 -3.42 -21.99
C ARG A 184 -3.01 -2.19 -21.32
N ARG A 185 -4.31 -2.29 -21.00
CA ARG A 185 -5.04 -1.26 -20.25
C ARG A 185 -6.16 -1.92 -19.46
N ASP A 186 -5.93 -2.10 -18.17
CA ASP A 186 -6.91 -2.70 -17.27
C ASP A 186 -7.34 -1.70 -16.20
N ILE A 187 -8.62 -1.71 -15.87
CA ILE A 187 -9.19 -1.00 -14.72
C ILE A 187 -10.22 -1.94 -14.10
N ALA A 188 -10.09 -2.20 -12.81
CA ALA A 188 -10.97 -3.13 -12.11
C ALA A 188 -11.15 -2.74 -10.64
N ILE A 189 -12.22 -3.28 -10.06
CA ILE A 189 -12.55 -3.12 -8.64
C ILE A 189 -12.65 -4.51 -8.01
N TYR A 190 -13.44 -5.40 -8.60
CA TYR A 190 -13.61 -6.79 -8.17
C TYR A 190 -12.63 -7.74 -8.87
#